data_AF-A0A0D3IQS7-F1
#
_entry.id   AF-A0A0D3IQS7-F1
#
_cell.length_a   1.000
_cell.length_b   1.000
_cell.length_c   1.000
_cell.angle_alpha   90.00
_cell.angle_beta   90.00
_cell.angle_gamma   90.00
#
_symmetry.space_group_name_H-M   'P 1'
#
loop_
_entity.id
_entity.type
_entity.pdbx_description
1 polymer ?
#
loop_
_entity_poly.entity_id
_entity_poly.type
_entity_poly.pdbx_seq_one_letter_code
_entity_poly.pdbx_strand_id
1 'polypeptide(L)'
;MHVCKRVQLRAAALAIGASASGGVLALSVPPSPRAASAPLFTFGIIADVQWADAEDGSNYDRTVVRHYRGAFRTLQRAVDWWRALPEPPSFIAQLGDIIDGVNVRLGQSAPALEAALSELRRAPCPS
;
A
#
# COMPACT_ATOMS: atom_id res chain seq x y z
N MET A 1 -8.04 2.42 12.98
CA MET A 1 -7.96 2.63 11.52
C MET A 1 -6.79 1.81 11.00
N HIS A 2 -7.06 0.71 10.30
CA HIS A 2 -6.07 -0.24 9.76
C HIS A 2 -6.15 -0.26 8.23
N VAL A 3 -5.77 0.85 7.58
CA VAL A 3 -5.74 0.93 6.11
C VAL A 3 -4.29 1.04 5.64
N CYS A 4 -3.50 0.03 5.99
CA CYS A 4 -2.25 -0.27 5.30
C CYS A 4 -2.02 -1.77 5.47
N LYS A 5 -2.64 -2.58 4.59
CA LYS A 5 -2.41 -4.02 4.55
C LYS A 5 -1.30 -4.30 3.55
N ARG A 6 -0.24 -4.94 4.02
CA ARG A 6 0.81 -5.50 3.17
C ARG A 6 0.21 -6.66 2.38
N VAL A 7 0.01 -6.49 1.07
CA VAL A 7 -0.36 -7.58 0.17
C VAL A 7 0.91 -8.10 -0.48
N GLN A 8 1.26 -9.36 -0.21
CA GLN A 8 2.35 -10.06 -0.89
C GLN A 8 1.75 -11.04 -1.88
N LEU A 9 1.86 -10.79 -3.19
CA LEU A 9 1.59 -11.79 -4.21
C LEU A 9 2.81 -12.71 -4.34
N ARG A 10 2.60 -14.02 -4.17
CA ARG A 10 3.62 -15.05 -4.45
C ARG A 10 3.34 -15.61 -5.83
N ALA A 11 4.28 -15.46 -6.77
CA ALA A 11 4.27 -16.25 -8.00
C ALA A 11 5.20 -17.46 -7.81
N ALA A 12 4.72 -18.65 -8.13
CA ALA A 12 5.51 -19.88 -8.13
C ALA A 12 5.94 -20.21 -9.56
N ALA A 13 7.24 -20.25 -9.82
CA ALA A 13 7.80 -20.84 -11.03
C ALA A 13 8.25 -22.27 -10.72
N LEU A 14 7.69 -23.27 -11.41
CA LEU A 14 8.07 -24.68 -11.28
C LEU A 14 9.14 -25.00 -12.34
N ALA A 15 10.37 -25.25 -11.92
CA ALA A 15 11.42 -25.76 -12.80
C ALA A 15 11.50 -27.29 -12.66
N ILE A 16 11.33 -28.02 -13.77
CA ILE A 16 11.51 -29.47 -13.86
C ILE A 16 12.95 -29.73 -14.29
N GLY A 17 13.72 -30.43 -13.47
CA GLY A 17 15.06 -30.89 -13.82
C GLY A 17 15.29 -32.30 -13.28
N ALA A 18 15.54 -33.26 -14.18
CA ALA A 18 15.95 -34.61 -13.86
C ALA A 18 17.49 -34.69 -13.85
N SER A 19 18.09 -35.41 -12.90
CA SER A 19 19.45 -35.94 -13.05
C SER A 19 19.67 -37.20 -12.23
N ALA A 20 20.44 -38.12 -12.81
CA ALA A 20 20.63 -39.50 -12.37
C ALA A 20 21.96 -39.74 -11.64
N SER A 21 21.94 -40.82 -10.84
CA SER A 21 23.04 -41.70 -10.39
C SER A 21 24.00 -41.26 -9.26
N GLY A 22 23.91 -42.00 -8.15
CA GLY A 22 25.06 -42.76 -7.61
C GLY A 22 25.68 -42.33 -6.27
N GLY A 23 25.27 -42.95 -5.16
CA GLY A 23 26.17 -43.24 -4.02
C GLY A 23 25.84 -42.61 -2.65
N VAL A 24 25.64 -43.49 -1.65
CA VAL A 24 25.62 -43.31 -0.18
C VAL A 24 24.43 -42.50 0.41
N LEU A 25 23.48 -43.24 1.01
CA LEU A 25 22.37 -42.71 1.82
C LEU A 25 22.88 -42.13 3.14
N ALA A 26 23.27 -40.85 3.13
CA ALA A 26 23.05 -40.01 4.30
C ALA A 26 21.59 -39.55 4.24
N LEU A 27 20.79 -39.87 5.27
CA LEU A 27 19.50 -39.21 5.48
C LEU A 27 19.74 -37.76 5.92
N SER A 28 20.31 -36.96 5.04
CA SER A 28 20.15 -35.51 5.13
C SER A 28 18.70 -35.24 4.77
N VAL A 29 17.90 -34.86 5.78
CA VAL A 29 16.63 -34.18 5.51
C VAL A 29 17.01 -32.97 4.64
N PRO A 30 16.62 -32.92 3.35
CA PRO A 30 16.92 -31.75 2.55
C PRO A 30 16.27 -30.57 3.28
N PRO A 31 16.96 -29.42 3.43
CA PRO A 31 16.30 -28.22 3.89
C PRO A 31 15.06 -28.06 3.01
N SER A 32 13.89 -28.09 3.63
CA SER A 32 12.63 -27.92 2.94
C SER A 32 12.78 -26.70 2.01
N PRO A 33 12.35 -26.75 0.73
CA PRO A 33 12.46 -25.61 -0.20
C PRO A 33 11.60 -24.40 0.21
N ARG A 34 11.16 -24.36 1.46
CA ARG A 34 10.56 -23.22 2.17
C ARG A 34 11.58 -22.12 2.50
N ALA A 35 12.70 -22.03 1.78
CA ALA A 35 13.37 -20.74 1.67
C ALA A 35 12.32 -19.79 1.09
N ALA A 36 11.85 -18.85 1.89
CA ALA A 36 10.93 -17.82 1.41
C ALA A 36 11.69 -17.04 0.33
N SER A 37 11.46 -17.39 -0.94
CA SER A 37 11.99 -16.64 -2.07
C SER A 37 11.59 -15.18 -1.88
N ALA A 38 12.54 -14.26 -2.09
CA ALA A 38 12.26 -12.84 -2.05
C ALA A 38 11.03 -12.51 -2.93
N PRO A 39 10.15 -11.58 -2.52
CA PRO A 39 8.99 -11.21 -3.32
C PRO A 39 9.45 -10.69 -4.69
N LEU A 40 8.73 -11.03 -5.76
CA LEU A 40 9.04 -10.53 -7.11
C LEU A 40 8.92 -9.00 -7.20
N PHE A 41 7.95 -8.44 -6.48
CA PHE A 41 7.79 -7.02 -6.26
C PHE A 41 6.96 -6.78 -5.00
N THR A 42 7.02 -5.56 -4.48
CA THR A 42 6.16 -5.07 -3.40
C THR A 42 5.45 -3.82 -3.90
N PHE A 43 4.26 -3.55 -3.41
CA PHE A 43 3.53 -2.33 -3.77
C PHE A 43 2.71 -1.81 -2.60
N GLY A 44 2.52 -0.50 -2.55
CA GLY A 44 1.64 0.17 -1.61
C GLY A 44 0.19 0.13 -2.10
N ILE A 45 -0.77 0.11 -1.18
CA ILE A 45 -2.19 0.26 -1.49
C ILE A 45 -2.77 1.30 -0.54
N ILE A 46 -3.55 2.24 -1.07
CA ILE A 46 -4.33 3.20 -0.29
C ILE A 46 -5.69 3.47 -0.96
N ALA A 47 -6.72 3.67 -0.15
CA ALA A 47 -8.08 3.86 -0.60
C ALA A 47 -8.82 4.77 0.39
N ASP A 48 -9.89 5.41 -0.09
CA ASP A 48 -10.87 6.11 0.76
C ASP A 48 -10.22 7.08 1.76
N VAL A 49 -9.22 7.85 1.29
CA VAL A 49 -8.60 8.88 2.13
C VAL A 49 -9.65 9.92 2.48
N GLN A 50 -10.48 10.34 1.52
CA GLN A 50 -11.59 11.28 1.72
C GLN A 50 -11.14 12.54 2.50
N TRP A 51 -10.03 13.15 2.06
CA TRP A 51 -9.47 14.34 2.70
C TRP A 51 -10.25 15.61 2.36
N ALA A 52 -10.36 16.51 3.34
CA ALA A 52 -10.74 17.91 3.17
C ALA A 52 -10.12 18.75 4.31
N ASP A 53 -9.80 20.01 4.03
CA ASP A 53 -9.44 20.96 5.09
C ASP A 53 -10.70 21.51 5.75
N ALA A 54 -11.34 20.67 6.55
CA ALA A 54 -12.58 20.97 7.25
C ALA A 54 -12.56 20.37 8.66
N GLU A 55 -13.40 20.91 9.54
CA GLU A 55 -13.70 20.28 10.83
C GLU A 55 -14.31 18.90 10.66
N ASP A 56 -14.15 18.05 11.67
CA ASP A 56 -14.69 16.70 11.67
C ASP A 56 -16.20 16.73 11.37
N GLY A 57 -16.60 15.87 10.43
CA GLY A 57 -17.96 15.78 9.93
C GLY A 57 -18.61 14.46 10.29
N SER A 58 -19.64 14.13 9.54
CA SER A 58 -20.27 12.81 9.57
C SER A 58 -20.32 12.25 8.16
N ASN A 59 -20.40 10.92 8.05
CA ASN A 59 -20.70 10.25 6.80
C ASN A 59 -22.09 10.64 6.27
N TYR A 60 -22.38 10.25 5.03
CA TYR A 60 -23.61 10.62 4.35
C TYR A 60 -24.88 10.27 5.14
N ASP A 61 -24.89 9.10 5.77
CA ASP A 61 -25.95 8.56 6.64
C ASP A 61 -25.88 9.06 8.09
N ARG A 62 -24.91 9.90 8.43
CA ARG A 62 -24.69 10.50 9.76
C ARG A 62 -24.54 9.52 10.92
N THR A 63 -24.10 8.30 10.63
CA THR A 63 -23.88 7.23 11.60
C THR A 63 -22.44 7.16 12.11
N VAL A 64 -21.48 7.70 11.35
CA VAL A 64 -20.03 7.63 11.63
C VAL A 64 -19.40 9.00 11.47
N VAL A 65 -18.50 9.34 12.40
CA VAL A 65 -17.70 10.56 12.35
C VAL A 65 -16.64 10.45 11.23
N ARG A 66 -16.52 11.50 10.41
CA ARG A 66 -15.47 11.64 9.39
C ARG A 66 -14.39 12.59 9.88
N HIS A 67 -13.17 12.08 10.04
CA HIS A 67 -12.02 12.85 10.49
C HIS A 67 -11.21 13.39 9.30
N TYR A 68 -11.70 14.42 8.61
CA TYR A 68 -11.12 14.86 7.32
C TYR A 68 -9.64 15.22 7.41
N ARG A 69 -9.23 16.05 8.39
CA ARG A 69 -7.81 16.38 8.60
C ARG A 69 -6.99 15.19 9.09
N GLY A 70 -7.62 14.31 9.87
CA GLY A 70 -7.02 13.04 10.29
C GLY A 70 -6.71 12.11 9.11
N ALA A 71 -7.56 12.14 8.08
CA ALA A 71 -7.39 11.38 6.86
C ALA A 71 -6.13 11.81 6.08
N PHE A 72 -5.89 13.12 5.93
CA PHE A 72 -4.66 13.61 5.28
C PHE A 72 -3.40 13.30 6.09
N ARG A 73 -3.45 13.41 7.42
CA ARG A 73 -2.36 12.95 8.29
C ARG A 73 -2.09 11.45 8.11
N THR A 74 -3.12 10.66 7.87
CA THR A 74 -2.97 9.21 7.58
C THR A 74 -2.27 8.99 6.24
N LEU A 75 -2.63 9.74 5.19
CA LEU A 75 -1.94 9.72 3.90
C LEU A 75 -0.45 10.06 4.06
N GLN A 76 -0.12 11.15 4.78
CA GLN A 76 1.26 11.55 5.05
C GLN A 76 2.05 10.44 5.74
N ARG A 77 1.47 9.83 6.79
CA ARG A 77 2.11 8.72 7.51
C ARG A 77 2.31 7.48 6.64
N ALA A 78 1.39 7.17 5.74
CA ALA A 78 1.54 6.05 4.80
C ALA A 78 2.71 6.30 3.84
N VAL A 79 2.80 7.51 3.30
CA VAL A 79 3.91 7.93 2.44
C VAL A 79 5.25 7.90 3.18
N ASP A 80 5.32 8.48 4.38
CA ASP A 80 6.52 8.45 5.21
C ASP A 80 6.94 7.02 5.55
N TRP A 81 5.98 6.14 5.82
CA TRP A 81 6.24 4.72 6.07
C TRP A 81 6.82 4.01 4.84
N TRP A 82 6.24 4.21 3.65
CA TRP A 82 6.79 3.63 2.41
C TRP A 82 8.21 4.11 2.13
N ARG A 83 8.50 5.39 2.39
CA ARG A 83 9.85 5.97 2.23
C ARG A 83 10.87 5.40 3.21
N ALA A 84 10.43 4.97 4.39
CA ALA A 84 11.29 4.42 5.44
C ALA A 84 11.51 2.90 5.34
N LEU A 85 10.83 2.21 4.42
CA LEU A 85 11.03 0.78 4.21
C LEU A 85 12.45 0.48 3.69
N PRO A 86 13.12 -0.58 4.17
CA PRO A 86 14.40 -1.03 3.60
C PRO A 86 14.32 -1.34 2.12
N GLU A 87 13.19 -1.89 1.68
CA GLU A 87 12.83 -2.12 0.28
C GLU A 87 11.53 -1.36 -0.03
N PRO A 88 11.61 -0.18 -0.66
CA PRO A 88 10.44 0.60 -1.03
C PRO A 88 9.52 -0.13 -2.01
N PRO A 89 8.20 0.17 -2.00
CA PRO A 89 7.28 -0.40 -2.97
C PRO A 89 7.62 0.04 -4.39
N SER A 90 7.48 -0.88 -5.35
CA SER A 90 7.69 -0.62 -6.78
C SER A 90 6.68 0.39 -7.34
N PHE A 91 5.46 0.41 -6.80
CA PHE A 91 4.42 1.38 -7.12
C PHE A 91 3.40 1.50 -5.98
N ILE A 92 2.52 2.48 -6.05
CA ILE A 92 1.38 2.65 -5.13
C ILE A 92 0.08 2.61 -5.92
N ALA A 93 -0.82 1.70 -5.54
CA ALA A 93 -2.18 1.65 -6.05
C ALA A 93 -3.08 2.54 -5.19
N GLN A 94 -3.50 3.67 -5.74
CA GLN A 94 -4.58 4.50 -5.19
C GLN A 94 -5.91 4.01 -5.79
N LEU A 95 -6.88 3.62 -4.95
CA LEU A 95 -8.09 2.91 -5.38
C LEU A 95 -9.36 3.77 -5.52
N GLY A 96 -9.27 5.08 -5.33
CA GLY A 96 -10.42 5.99 -5.36
C GLY A 96 -10.54 6.85 -4.09
N ASP A 97 -11.48 7.81 -4.15
CA ASP A 97 -11.88 8.65 -3.02
C ASP A 97 -10.72 9.32 -2.27
N ILE A 98 -9.81 9.97 -3.00
CA ILE A 98 -8.66 10.66 -2.39
C ILE A 98 -9.05 11.96 -1.67
N ILE A 99 -10.09 12.65 -2.16
CA ILE A 99 -10.67 13.85 -1.54
C ILE A 99 -12.15 13.64 -1.26
N ASP A 100 -12.67 14.33 -0.24
CA ASP A 100 -14.08 14.28 0.13
C ASP A 100 -14.94 15.25 -0.70
N GLY A 101 -16.21 14.91 -0.90
CA GLY A 101 -17.19 15.75 -1.60
C GLY A 101 -17.48 17.09 -0.92
N VAL A 102 -17.20 17.25 0.38
CA VAL A 102 -17.33 18.54 1.08
C VAL A 102 -16.48 19.64 0.44
N ASN A 103 -15.38 19.29 -0.22
CA ASN A 103 -14.53 20.24 -0.94
C ASN A 103 -15.29 21.01 -2.04
N VAL A 104 -16.37 20.46 -2.60
CA VAL A 104 -17.23 21.18 -3.57
C VAL A 104 -17.91 22.36 -2.90
N ARG A 105 -18.48 22.16 -1.71
CA ARG A 105 -19.16 23.23 -0.94
C ARG A 105 -18.18 24.30 -0.44
N LEU A 106 -16.92 23.91 -0.24
CA LEU A 106 -15.86 24.81 0.22
C LEU A 106 -15.15 25.54 -0.94
N GLY A 107 -15.43 25.17 -2.20
CA GLY A 107 -14.67 25.67 -3.34
C GLY A 107 -13.20 25.25 -3.33
N GLN A 108 -12.87 24.13 -2.67
CA GLN A 108 -11.50 23.65 -2.42
C GLN A 108 -11.15 22.36 -3.18
N SER A 109 -11.99 21.88 -4.12
CA SER A 109 -11.75 20.60 -4.80
C SER A 109 -10.39 20.51 -5.50
N ALA A 110 -10.02 21.54 -6.28
CA ALA A 110 -8.75 21.59 -6.98
C ALA A 110 -7.53 21.65 -6.03
N PRO A 111 -7.45 22.59 -5.06
CA PRO A 111 -6.31 22.63 -4.14
C PRO A 111 -6.25 21.39 -3.22
N ALA A 112 -7.38 20.82 -2.81
CA ALA A 112 -7.39 19.58 -2.03
C ALA A 112 -6.84 18.39 -2.82
N LEU A 113 -7.21 18.28 -4.10
CA LEU A 113 -6.67 17.24 -4.99
C LEU A 113 -5.17 17.41 -5.18
N GLU A 114 -4.72 18.63 -5.49
CA GLU A 114 -3.29 18.89 -5.69
C GLU A 114 -2.48 18.63 -4.42
N ALA A 115 -2.99 18.98 -3.24
CA ALA A 115 -2.35 18.66 -1.97
C ALA A 115 -2.17 17.14 -1.78
N ALA A 116 -3.20 16.35 -2.09
CA ALA A 116 -3.13 14.90 -1.94
C ALA A 116 -2.23 14.24 -3.00
N LEU A 117 -2.24 14.73 -4.24
CA LEU A 117 -1.34 14.26 -5.29
C LEU A 117 0.12 14.63 -5.00
N SER A 118 0.37 15.85 -4.52
CA SER A 118 1.69 16.30 -4.09
C SER A 118 2.25 15.39 -2.99
N GLU A 119 1.39 15.00 -2.03
CA GLU A 119 1.78 14.04 -0.99
C GLU A 119 2.10 12.66 -1.57
N LEU A 120 1.28 12.11 -2.48
CA LEU A 120 1.58 10.85 -3.15
C LEU A 120 2.87 10.89 -3.97
N ARG A 121 3.18 12.02 -4.63
CA ARG A 121 4.43 12.20 -5.40
C ARG A 121 5.69 12.17 -4.52
N ARG A 122 5.57 12.34 -3.20
CA ARG A 122 6.72 12.16 -2.28
C ARG A 122 7.10 10.68 -2.09
N ALA A 123 6.24 9.76 -2.50
CA ALA A 123 6.50 8.34 -2.41
C ALA A 123 7.78 7.93 -3.18
N PRO A 124 8.46 6.86 -2.75
CA PRO A 124 9.74 6.45 -3.32
C PRO A 124 9.62 5.70 -4.67
N CYS A 125 8.46 5.78 -5.35
CA CYS A 125 8.22 5.13 -6.63
C CYS A 125 8.11 6.15 -7.77
N PRO A 126 8.54 5.83 -9.01
CA PRO A 126 8.41 6.73 -10.15
C PRO A 126 6.95 7.11 -10.39
N SER A 127 6.70 8.41 -10.60
CA SER A 127 5.39 9.00 -10.92
C SER A 127 5.01 8.85 -12.39
#